data_AF-A0A7V8QF09-F1
#
_entry.id   AF-A0A7V8QF09-F1
#
_cell.length_a   1.000
_cell.length_b   1.000
_cell.length_c   1.000
_cell.angle_alpha   90.00
_cell.angle_beta   90.00
_cell.angle_gamma   90.00
#
_symmetry.space_group_name_H-M   'P 1'
#
loop_
_entity.id
_entity.type
_entity.pdbx_description
1 polymer ?
#
loop_
_entity_poly.entity_id
_entity_poly.type
_entity_poly.pdbx_seq_one_letter_code
_entity_poly.pdbx_strand_id
1 'polypeptide(L)'
;MVIRIRPARVLAWLILALISGCAFALDNPDAPDRIAAFEAREEPYLESIRSRADTTEAYRNAYAEYAAFLDAELNRAYGSLMEQLEEADRARLRAAQRAWIRFRDAEFELIDRHWRRARYGSSAVISRGDYRSAILRDRVITLLRYLRNY
;
A
#
# COMPACT_ATOMS: atom_id res chain seq x y z
N MET A 1 21.25 -9.20 -62.68
CA MET A 1 20.55 -8.17 -61.88
C MET A 1 19.08 -8.58 -61.76
N VAL A 2 18.49 -8.33 -60.58
CA VAL A 2 17.16 -8.76 -60.07
C VAL A 2 17.19 -10.05 -59.25
N ILE A 3 17.40 -9.88 -57.94
CA ILE A 3 17.28 -10.90 -56.90
C ILE A 3 15.80 -11.04 -56.53
N ARG A 4 15.19 -12.20 -56.79
CA ARG A 4 13.84 -12.55 -56.32
C ARG A 4 13.94 -13.23 -54.95
N ILE A 5 13.58 -12.52 -53.89
CA ILE A 5 13.48 -13.05 -52.54
C ILE A 5 12.10 -13.73 -52.40
N ARG A 6 12.07 -15.03 -52.06
CA ARG A 6 10.83 -15.80 -51.88
C ARG A 6 10.10 -15.38 -50.59
N PRO A 7 8.75 -15.26 -50.60
CA PRO A 7 7.95 -14.73 -49.48
C PRO A 7 7.96 -15.61 -48.21
N ALA A 8 8.42 -16.86 -48.31
CA ALA A 8 8.48 -17.81 -47.19
C ALA A 8 9.41 -17.36 -46.04
N ARG A 9 10.32 -16.40 -46.28
CA ARG A 9 11.21 -15.88 -45.24
C ARG A 9 10.62 -14.74 -44.41
N VAL A 10 9.55 -14.10 -44.85
CA VAL A 10 8.91 -13.01 -44.08
C VAL A 10 8.01 -13.58 -42.97
N LEU A 11 7.40 -14.75 -43.20
CA LEU A 11 6.52 -15.37 -42.22
C LEU A 11 7.25 -15.92 -40.98
N ALA A 12 8.53 -16.29 -41.13
CA ALA A 12 9.34 -16.78 -40.01
C ALA A 12 9.70 -15.67 -38.99
N TRP A 13 9.74 -14.40 -39.40
CA TRP A 13 10.02 -13.28 -38.51
C TRP A 13 8.79 -12.78 -37.75
N LEU A 14 7.58 -13.08 -38.22
CA LEU A 14 6.34 -12.77 -37.50
C LEU A 14 6.04 -13.76 -36.36
N ILE A 15 6.63 -14.96 -36.39
CA ILE A 15 6.46 -15.95 -35.31
C ILE A 15 7.44 -15.70 -34.15
N LEU A 16 8.61 -15.10 -34.42
CA LEU A 16 9.61 -14.82 -33.36
C LEU A 16 9.30 -13.58 -32.51
N ALA A 17 8.38 -12.71 -32.94
CA ALA A 17 7.97 -11.53 -32.17
C ALA A 17 6.85 -11.81 -31.15
N LEU A 18 6.27 -13.02 -31.15
CA LEU A 18 5.16 -13.39 -30.25
C LEU A 18 5.61 -14.04 -28.93
N ILE A 19 6.92 -14.16 -28.69
CA ILE A 19 7.46 -14.82 -27.47
C ILE A 19 8.05 -13.79 -26.48
N SER A 20 8.06 -12.49 -26.84
CA SER A 20 8.55 -11.43 -25.93
C SER A 20 7.48 -10.98 -24.91
N GLY A 21 6.74 -11.96 -24.39
CA GLY A 21 5.72 -11.80 -23.37
C GLY A 21 5.97 -12.66 -22.13
N CYS A 22 7.19 -13.19 -21.94
CA CYS A 22 7.62 -13.67 -20.62
C CYS A 22 7.74 -12.48 -19.67
N ALA A 23 6.60 -11.92 -19.26
CA ALA A 23 6.51 -11.39 -17.92
C ALA A 23 6.88 -12.57 -17.02
N PHE A 24 8.12 -12.60 -16.53
CA PHE A 24 8.45 -13.42 -15.40
C PHE A 24 7.42 -13.08 -14.34
N ALA A 25 6.57 -14.05 -14.01
CA ALA A 25 5.87 -14.00 -12.75
C ALA A 25 6.96 -13.90 -11.67
N LEU A 26 7.20 -12.68 -11.19
CA LEU A 26 7.69 -12.44 -9.83
C LEU A 26 6.62 -12.84 -8.80
N ASP A 27 5.51 -13.44 -9.25
CA ASP A 27 4.55 -14.08 -8.39
C ASP A 27 5.17 -15.37 -7.84
N ASN A 28 5.49 -15.36 -6.56
CA ASN A 28 5.69 -16.59 -5.80
C ASN A 28 4.28 -17.09 -5.41
N PRO A 29 3.68 -18.07 -6.13
CA PRO A 29 2.33 -18.54 -5.84
C PRO A 29 2.22 -19.22 -4.47
N ASP A 30 3.36 -19.58 -3.87
CA ASP A 30 3.45 -20.23 -2.57
C ASP A 30 3.67 -19.22 -1.43
N ALA A 31 3.86 -17.92 -1.72
CA ALA A 31 4.04 -16.90 -0.68
C ALA A 31 2.75 -16.73 0.14
N PRO A 32 2.84 -16.62 1.48
CA PRO A 32 1.66 -16.36 2.30
C PRO A 32 0.93 -15.09 1.85
N ASP A 33 -0.40 -15.11 1.80
CA ASP A 33 -1.19 -13.92 1.54
C ASP A 33 -1.20 -13.00 2.77
N ARG A 34 -0.10 -12.25 2.91
CA ARG A 34 0.12 -11.33 4.02
C ARG A 34 -0.86 -10.16 4.00
N ILE A 35 -1.41 -9.81 2.83
CA ILE A 35 -2.41 -8.75 2.69
C ILE A 35 -3.75 -9.23 3.23
N ALA A 36 -4.24 -10.40 2.78
CA ALA A 36 -5.48 -10.97 3.32
C ALA A 36 -5.39 -11.19 4.84
N ALA A 37 -4.23 -11.64 5.34
CA ALA A 37 -4.02 -11.78 6.77
C ALA A 37 -4.07 -10.43 7.52
N PHE A 38 -3.55 -9.35 6.92
CA PHE A 38 -3.67 -8.00 7.47
C PHE A 38 -5.12 -7.52 7.46
N GLU A 39 -5.83 -7.68 6.34
CA GLU A 39 -7.24 -7.27 6.19
C GLU A 39 -8.14 -8.00 7.20
N ALA A 40 -7.89 -9.29 7.46
CA ALA A 40 -8.59 -10.03 8.50
C ALA A 40 -8.37 -9.47 9.92
N ARG A 41 -7.18 -8.93 10.22
CA ARG A 41 -6.89 -8.26 11.51
C ARG A 41 -7.44 -6.84 11.58
N GLU A 42 -7.58 -6.18 10.43
CA GLU A 42 -8.12 -4.83 10.26
C GLU A 42 -9.64 -4.79 10.45
N GLU A 43 -10.34 -5.84 10.03
CA GLU A 43 -11.81 -5.89 9.98
C GLU A 43 -12.52 -5.48 11.28
N PRO A 44 -12.10 -5.89 12.49
CA PRO A 44 -12.74 -5.45 13.74
C PRO A 44 -12.71 -3.93 13.96
N TYR A 45 -11.66 -3.25 13.47
CA TYR A 45 -11.53 -1.78 13.59
C TYR A 45 -12.44 -1.07 12.58
N LEU A 46 -12.51 -1.59 11.34
CA LEU A 46 -13.45 -1.08 10.34
C LEU A 46 -14.89 -1.25 10.79
N GLU A 47 -15.22 -2.40 11.39
CA GLU A 47 -16.55 -2.63 11.93
C GLU A 47 -16.88 -1.69 13.09
N SER A 48 -15.93 -1.43 13.99
CA SER A 48 -16.08 -0.43 15.05
C SER A 48 -16.44 0.96 14.50
N ILE A 49 -15.76 1.38 13.42
CA ILE A 49 -16.04 2.66 12.75
C ILE A 49 -17.42 2.65 12.07
N ARG A 50 -17.82 1.56 11.41
CA ARG A 50 -19.08 1.50 10.65
C ARG A 50 -20.33 1.38 11.52
N SER A 51 -20.31 0.55 12.56
CA SER A 51 -21.53 0.13 13.28
C SER A 51 -21.57 0.51 14.75
N ARG A 52 -20.44 0.88 15.36
CA ARG A 52 -20.37 1.19 16.80
C ARG A 52 -20.16 2.67 17.11
N ALA A 53 -19.73 3.46 16.12
CA ALA A 53 -19.57 4.89 16.28
C ALA A 53 -20.84 5.65 15.88
N ASP A 54 -21.60 6.12 16.87
CA ASP A 54 -22.85 6.88 16.69
C ASP A 54 -22.70 8.37 17.06
N THR A 55 -21.67 8.71 17.84
CA THR A 55 -21.37 10.08 18.27
C THR A 55 -20.03 10.56 17.71
N THR A 56 -19.83 11.89 17.66
CA THR A 56 -18.54 12.47 17.25
C THR A 56 -17.37 11.99 18.10
N GLU A 57 -17.61 11.74 19.40
CA GLU A 57 -16.57 11.22 20.29
C GLU A 57 -16.30 9.74 20.06
N ALA A 58 -17.34 8.94 19.82
CA ALA A 58 -17.17 7.54 19.43
C ALA A 58 -16.36 7.40 18.12
N TYR A 59 -16.64 8.25 17.12
CA TYR A 59 -15.82 8.29 15.89
C TYR A 59 -14.37 8.67 16.18
N ARG A 60 -14.12 9.67 17.03
CA ARG A 60 -12.75 10.06 17.40
C ARG A 60 -11.99 8.89 18.02
N ASN A 61 -12.61 8.16 18.93
CA ASN A 61 -11.99 7.03 19.61
C ASN A 61 -11.76 5.86 18.65
N ALA A 62 -12.76 5.49 17.84
CA ALA A 62 -12.65 4.41 16.86
C ALA A 62 -11.51 4.67 15.86
N TYR A 63 -11.39 5.90 15.33
CA TYR A 63 -10.27 6.25 14.44
C TYR A 63 -8.93 6.32 15.16
N ALA A 64 -8.88 6.70 16.45
CA ALA A 64 -7.64 6.68 17.22
C ALA A 64 -7.14 5.24 17.45
N GLU A 65 -8.02 4.33 17.81
CA GLU A 65 -7.71 2.90 17.94
C GLU A 65 -7.25 2.30 16.62
N TYR A 66 -7.96 2.60 15.53
CA TYR A 66 -7.59 2.13 14.21
C TYR A 66 -6.23 2.67 13.74
N ALA A 67 -5.95 3.95 13.98
CA ALA A 67 -4.64 4.53 13.67
C ALA A 67 -3.50 3.86 14.46
N ALA A 68 -3.72 3.53 15.74
CA ALA A 68 -2.74 2.82 16.56
C ALA A 68 -2.50 1.38 16.04
N PHE A 69 -3.56 0.68 15.63
CA PHE A 69 -3.44 -0.62 14.97
C PHE A 69 -2.62 -0.53 13.68
N LEU A 70 -2.91 0.44 12.80
CA LEU A 70 -2.20 0.62 11.54
C LEU A 70 -0.72 0.95 11.75
N ASP A 71 -0.38 1.76 12.76
CA ASP A 71 1.03 2.05 13.10
C ASP A 71 1.77 0.78 13.56
N ALA A 72 1.13 -0.06 14.37
CA ALA A 72 1.71 -1.34 14.78
C ALA A 72 1.92 -2.30 13.60
N GLU A 73 0.94 -2.41 12.70
CA GLU A 73 1.05 -3.23 11.48
C GLU A 73 2.12 -2.69 10.52
N LEU A 74 2.24 -1.37 10.41
CA LEU A 74 3.28 -0.71 9.60
C LEU A 74 4.66 -1.05 10.13
N ASN A 75 4.87 -0.92 11.44
CA ASN A 75 6.15 -1.25 12.08
C ASN A 75 6.47 -2.74 11.97
N ARG A 76 5.47 -3.62 12.09
CA ARG A 76 5.62 -5.06 11.86
C ARG A 76 6.06 -5.37 10.43
N ALA A 77 5.33 -4.86 9.43
CA ALA A 77 5.65 -5.09 8.02
C ALA A 77 7.03 -4.52 7.65
N TYR A 78 7.38 -3.34 8.17
CA TYR A 78 8.69 -2.74 8.01
C TYR A 78 9.79 -3.62 8.63
N GLY A 79 9.62 -4.10 9.86
CA GLY A 79 10.57 -4.99 10.54
C GLY A 79 10.79 -6.29 9.78
N SER A 80 9.71 -6.97 9.38
CA SER A 80 9.79 -8.19 8.58
C SER A 80 10.50 -7.96 7.25
N LEU A 81 10.25 -6.84 6.56
CA LEU A 81 10.95 -6.53 5.31
C LEU A 81 12.43 -6.28 5.54
N MET A 82 12.78 -5.55 6.60
CA MET A 82 14.19 -5.30 6.96
C MET A 82 14.95 -6.60 7.19
N GLU A 83 14.33 -7.62 7.79
CA GLU A 83 14.96 -8.93 8.02
C GLU A 83 15.36 -9.64 6.71
N GLN A 84 14.59 -9.46 5.63
CA GLN A 84 14.83 -10.10 4.32
C GLN A 84 15.89 -9.39 3.46
N LEU A 85 16.21 -8.13 3.76
CA LEU A 85 17.10 -7.31 2.94
C LEU A 85 18.57 -7.44 3.34
N GLU A 86 19.47 -7.34 2.35
CA GLU A 86 20.89 -7.12 2.58
C GLU A 86 21.16 -5.69 3.11
N GLU A 87 22.33 -5.45 3.71
CA GLU A 87 22.61 -4.20 4.43
C GLU A 87 22.48 -2.94 3.56
N ALA A 88 22.89 -3.01 2.29
CA ALA A 88 22.74 -1.90 1.36
C ALA A 88 21.27 -1.53 1.11
N ASP A 89 20.39 -2.52 0.96
CA ASP A 89 18.97 -2.31 0.74
C ASP A 89 18.23 -1.95 2.02
N ARG A 90 18.64 -2.47 3.18
CA ARG A 90 18.17 -2.00 4.49
C ARG A 90 18.41 -0.50 4.66
N ALA A 91 19.57 0.00 4.26
CA ALA A 91 19.88 1.44 4.31
C ALA A 91 18.95 2.26 3.41
N ARG A 92 18.63 1.76 2.21
CA ARG A 92 17.70 2.39 1.27
C ARG A 92 16.27 2.38 1.80
N LEU A 93 15.81 1.27 2.35
CA LEU A 93 14.47 1.16 2.96
C LEU A 93 14.34 2.09 4.17
N ARG A 94 15.35 2.17 5.04
CA ARG A 94 15.42 3.15 6.14
C ARG A 94 15.25 4.59 5.65
N ALA A 95 15.97 4.96 4.58
CA ALA A 95 15.88 6.29 4.01
C ALA A 95 14.49 6.58 3.41
N ALA A 96 13.93 5.61 2.67
CA ALA A 96 12.59 5.71 2.10
C ALA A 96 11.51 5.84 3.19
N GLN A 97 11.60 5.06 4.27
CA GLN A 97 10.66 5.12 5.38
C GLN A 97 10.71 6.48 6.11
N ARG A 98 11.90 7.03 6.36
CA ARG A 98 12.04 8.39 6.94
C ARG A 98 11.47 9.48 6.04
N ALA A 99 11.63 9.35 4.73
CA ALA A 99 11.05 10.29 3.77
C ALA A 99 9.51 10.19 3.77
N TRP A 100 8.97 8.97 3.81
CA TRP A 100 7.54 8.74 3.89
C TRP A 100 6.93 9.31 5.19
N ILE A 101 7.61 9.22 6.33
CA ILE A 101 7.14 9.85 7.59
C ILE A 101 6.97 11.36 7.42
N ARG A 102 7.93 12.05 6.79
CA ARG A 102 7.80 13.50 6.52
C ARG A 102 6.62 13.82 5.60
N PHE A 103 6.38 12.99 4.58
CA PHE A 103 5.21 13.10 3.72
C PHE A 103 3.91 12.93 4.52
N ARG A 104 3.80 11.86 5.32
CA ARG A 104 2.64 11.59 6.17
C ARG A 104 2.34 12.76 7.09
N ASP A 105 3.36 13.31 7.75
CA ASP A 105 3.18 14.40 8.71
C ASP A 105 2.69 15.68 8.01
N ALA A 106 3.20 15.98 6.80
CA ALA A 106 2.74 17.09 5.99
C ALA A 106 1.28 16.91 5.51
N GLU A 107 0.91 15.71 5.07
CA GLU A 107 -0.48 15.39 4.72
C GLU A 107 -1.41 15.50 5.93
N PHE A 108 -0.97 15.02 7.10
CA PHE A 108 -1.75 15.09 8.33
C PHE A 108 -1.99 16.54 8.76
N GLU A 109 -1.02 17.43 8.56
CA GLU A 109 -1.17 18.86 8.78
C GLU A 109 -2.16 19.48 7.81
N LEU A 110 -2.07 19.16 6.51
CA LEU A 110 -3.02 19.63 5.50
C LEU A 110 -4.45 19.20 5.86
N ILE A 111 -4.62 17.93 6.21
CA ILE A 111 -5.90 17.34 6.61
C ILE A 111 -6.50 18.10 7.81
N ASP A 112 -5.69 18.42 8.80
CA ASP A 112 -6.16 19.17 9.98
C ASP A 112 -6.56 20.61 9.68
N ARG A 113 -5.81 21.27 8.80
CA ARG A 113 -6.08 22.67 8.44
C ARG A 113 -7.32 22.81 7.56
N HIS A 114 -7.61 21.82 6.71
CA HIS A 114 -8.69 21.88 5.74
C HIS A 114 -10.03 21.37 6.30
N TRP A 115 -10.07 20.18 6.89
CA TRP A 115 -11.32 19.57 7.36
C TRP A 115 -11.64 19.98 8.80
N ARG A 116 -11.90 21.27 8.99
CA ARG A 116 -12.23 21.85 10.29
C ARG A 116 -13.73 21.79 10.58
N ARG A 117 -14.08 21.62 11.86
CA ARG A 117 -15.47 21.66 12.35
C ARG A 117 -16.20 22.95 11.96
N ALA A 118 -15.50 24.08 11.89
CA ALA A 118 -16.07 25.36 11.47
C ALA A 118 -16.61 25.35 10.01
N ARG A 119 -16.08 24.49 9.13
CA ARG A 119 -16.47 24.42 7.72
C ARG A 119 -17.32 23.19 7.40
N TYR A 120 -17.12 22.08 8.12
CA TYR A 120 -17.76 20.80 7.81
C TYR A 120 -18.61 20.23 8.96
N GLY A 121 -18.74 20.93 10.10
CA GLY A 121 -19.50 20.45 11.24
C GLY A 121 -18.92 19.18 11.85
N SER A 122 -19.78 18.28 12.35
CA SER A 122 -19.38 17.03 12.99
C SER A 122 -18.73 16.02 12.03
N SER A 123 -19.07 16.06 10.73
CA SER A 123 -18.47 15.15 9.72
C SER A 123 -16.97 15.38 9.53
N ALA A 124 -16.45 16.55 9.92
CA ALA A 124 -15.02 16.86 9.93
C ALA A 124 -14.18 15.80 10.67
N VAL A 125 -14.71 15.23 11.76
CA VAL A 125 -14.00 14.19 12.53
C VAL A 125 -13.89 12.89 11.74
N ILE A 126 -14.97 12.51 11.05
CA ILE A 126 -15.02 11.31 10.23
C ILE A 126 -14.05 11.45 9.06
N SER A 127 -14.13 12.56 8.30
CA SER A 127 -13.24 12.81 7.16
C SER A 127 -11.77 12.81 7.56
N ARG A 128 -11.41 13.47 8.66
CA ARG A 128 -10.01 13.49 9.13
C ARG A 128 -9.52 12.11 9.53
N GLY A 129 -10.35 11.33 10.23
CA GLY A 129 -10.02 9.97 10.61
C GLY A 129 -9.78 9.10 9.38
N ASP A 130 -10.70 9.13 8.43
CA ASP A 130 -10.66 8.36 7.19
C ASP A 130 -9.39 8.64 6.38
N TYR A 131 -9.13 9.91 6.05
CA TYR A 131 -7.97 10.28 5.23
C TYR A 131 -6.64 9.93 5.88
N ARG A 132 -6.54 10.06 7.21
CA ARG A 132 -5.32 9.74 7.94
C ARG A 132 -5.06 8.26 8.00
N SER A 133 -6.10 7.48 8.32
CA SER A 133 -6.01 6.03 8.34
C SER A 133 -5.71 5.47 6.95
N ALA A 134 -6.24 6.05 5.87
CA ALA A 134 -5.91 5.65 4.51
C ALA A 134 -4.40 5.76 4.21
N ILE A 135 -3.76 6.88 4.57
CA ILE A 135 -2.31 7.07 4.37
C ILE A 135 -1.49 6.00 5.10
N LEU A 136 -1.88 5.67 6.34
CA LEU A 136 -1.21 4.63 7.12
C LEU A 136 -1.42 3.24 6.50
N ARG A 137 -2.67 2.90 6.16
CA ARG A 137 -3.07 1.63 5.55
C ARG A 137 -2.34 1.38 4.24
N ASP A 138 -2.27 2.38 3.37
CA ASP A 138 -1.59 2.28 2.08
C ASP A 138 -0.09 1.97 2.26
N ARG A 139 0.53 2.50 3.31
CA ARG A 139 1.93 2.19 3.61
C ARG A 139 2.10 0.76 4.12
N VAL A 140 1.20 0.26 4.97
CA VAL A 140 1.18 -1.15 5.39
C VAL A 140 1.12 -2.04 4.15
N ILE A 141 0.13 -1.82 3.29
CA ILE A 141 -0.06 -2.62 2.06
C ILE A 141 1.16 -2.53 1.14
N THR A 142 1.76 -1.35 0.99
CA THR A 142 2.98 -1.18 0.19
C THR A 142 4.12 -2.05 0.71
N LEU A 143 4.36 -2.07 2.02
CA LEU A 143 5.41 -2.88 2.64
C LEU A 143 5.11 -4.38 2.52
N LEU A 144 3.85 -4.78 2.71
CA LEU A 144 3.40 -6.16 2.52
C LEU A 144 3.55 -6.64 1.06
N ARG A 145 3.32 -5.76 0.08
CA ARG A 145 3.57 -6.06 -1.34
C ARG A 145 5.05 -6.28 -1.62
N TYR A 146 5.95 -5.51 -1.01
CA TYR A 146 7.39 -5.73 -1.14
C TYR A 146 7.78 -7.09 -0.54
N LEU A 147 7.20 -7.43 0.62
CA LEU A 147 7.38 -8.72 1.28
C LEU A 147 6.89 -9.91 0.46
N ARG A 148 5.98 -9.75 -0.51
CA ARG A 148 5.52 -10.85 -1.38
C ARG A 148 6.64 -11.50 -2.17
N ASN A 149 7.75 -10.78 -2.39
CA ASN A 149 8.91 -11.27 -3.13
C ASN A 149 9.89 -12.08 -2.26
N TYR A 150 9.51 -12.37 -1.00
CA TYR A 150 10.28 -13.15 -0.02
C TYR A 150 9.39 -14.19 0.67
#